data_AF-K3XD81-F1
#
_entry.id   AF-K3XD81-F1
#
_cell.length_a   1.000
_cell.length_b   1.000
_cell.length_c   1.000
_cell.angle_alpha   90.00
_cell.angle_beta   90.00
_cell.angle_gamma   90.00
#
_symmetry.space_group_name_H-M   'P 1'
#
loop_
_entity.id
_entity.type
_entity.pdbx_description
1 polymer ?
#
loop_
_entity_poly.entity_id
_entity_poly.type
_entity_poly.pdbx_seq_one_letter_code
_entity_poly.pdbx_strand_id
1 'polypeptide(L)'
;YDGANVRTVFTGARFNGQIAANTDSYGRYNDAARRDLGAGFFHIAITNIMGKFKKSFIVDVTAGSEVWNQPVRSYDIATITPLTLKQGAKTYFGVNTYPFNSAAVSLAYVNTKFRWIVESEENGPLVETGKVDEYTQTRNYEYLLELDAQKNIIGGEWVGRSRTNHPDFLWFPTGRPAASTVTNVGLSYRNVLALLDASVRCVDLNPVPSS
;
A
#
# COMPACT_ATOMS: atom_id res chain seq x y z
N TYR A 1 -1.18 8.33 18.57
CA TYR A 1 -1.27 6.99 17.94
C TYR A 1 -0.08 6.13 18.34
N ASP A 2 1.17 6.63 18.29
CA ASP A 2 2.39 5.90 18.70
C ASP A 2 2.38 5.30 20.14
N GLY A 3 1.77 5.99 21.11
CA GLY A 3 1.58 5.47 22.48
C GLY A 3 0.20 4.85 22.77
N ALA A 4 -0.63 4.63 21.75
CA ALA A 4 -1.97 4.07 21.89
C ALA A 4 -1.97 2.64 21.35
N ASN A 5 -2.45 1.66 22.14
CA ASN A 5 -2.56 0.28 21.69
C ASN A 5 -3.71 0.15 20.67
N VAL A 6 -3.45 0.50 19.41
CA VAL A 6 -4.39 0.40 18.30
C VAL A 6 -4.15 -0.91 17.58
N ARG A 7 -5.17 -1.77 17.53
CA ARG A 7 -5.09 -3.01 16.77
C ARG A 7 -4.91 -2.71 15.28
N THR A 8 -3.94 -3.38 14.67
CA THR A 8 -3.62 -3.26 13.24
C THR A 8 -3.88 -4.58 12.53
N VAL A 9 -4.22 -4.52 11.25
CA VAL A 9 -4.11 -5.65 10.32
C VAL A 9 -2.86 -5.39 9.50
N PHE A 10 -1.91 -6.33 9.54
CA PHE A 10 -0.63 -6.25 8.84
C PHE A 10 -0.56 -7.37 7.80
N THR A 11 -0.13 -7.06 6.58
CA THR A 11 0.00 -8.05 5.50
C THR A 11 1.29 -7.82 4.72
N GLY A 12 2.07 -8.90 4.56
CA GLY A 12 3.48 -8.91 4.19
C GLY A 12 4.34 -9.34 5.40
N ALA A 13 5.48 -10.00 5.20
CA ALA A 13 6.50 -10.10 6.22
C ALA A 13 7.51 -8.96 6.03
N ARG A 14 8.47 -8.83 6.95
CA ARG A 14 9.53 -7.80 6.86
C ARG A 14 10.81 -8.48 6.41
N PHE A 15 11.53 -7.85 5.50
CA PHE A 15 12.89 -8.23 5.18
C PHE A 15 13.91 -7.36 5.92
N ASN A 16 14.67 -7.93 6.86
CA ASN A 16 15.70 -7.23 7.66
C ASN A 16 17.16 -7.54 7.23
N GLY A 17 17.40 -8.09 6.02
CA GLY A 17 18.71 -8.58 5.59
C GLY A 17 19.55 -7.59 4.75
N GLN A 18 20.81 -7.94 4.45
CA GLN A 18 21.66 -7.15 3.53
C GLN A 18 21.13 -7.15 2.09
N ILE A 19 21.31 -6.05 1.36
CA ILE A 19 20.94 -5.89 -0.06
C ILE A 19 21.91 -6.65 -0.97
N ALA A 20 21.95 -7.98 -0.86
CA ALA A 20 22.55 -8.81 -1.91
C ALA A 20 21.46 -9.09 -2.97
N ALA A 21 21.81 -8.87 -4.24
CA ALA A 21 20.94 -9.16 -5.38
C ALA A 21 20.90 -10.67 -5.65
N ASN A 22 20.15 -11.42 -4.84
CA ASN A 22 19.92 -12.85 -5.05
C ASN A 22 18.56 -13.04 -5.76
N THR A 23 18.55 -12.89 -7.08
CA THR A 23 17.36 -13.08 -7.92
C THR A 23 17.39 -14.40 -8.70
N ASP A 24 16.24 -14.95 -9.03
CA ASP A 24 16.10 -16.06 -9.97
C ASP A 24 16.38 -15.62 -11.42
N SER A 25 16.32 -16.57 -12.35
CA SER A 25 16.53 -16.33 -13.79
C SER A 25 15.52 -15.38 -14.43
N TYR A 26 14.45 -15.03 -13.71
CA TYR A 26 13.39 -14.12 -14.15
C TYR A 26 13.45 -12.76 -13.46
N GLY A 27 14.47 -12.53 -12.63
CA GLY A 27 14.68 -11.28 -11.90
C GLY A 27 13.81 -11.14 -10.64
N ARG A 28 13.18 -12.23 -10.16
CA ARG A 28 12.44 -12.22 -8.89
C ARG A 28 13.41 -12.49 -7.75
N TYR A 29 13.23 -11.84 -6.60
CA TYR A 29 14.02 -12.18 -5.42
C TYR A 29 13.78 -13.62 -5.00
N ASN A 30 14.86 -14.37 -4.73
CA ASN A 30 14.78 -15.73 -4.22
C ASN A 30 14.23 -15.77 -2.79
N ASP A 31 14.48 -14.71 -2.01
CA ASP A 31 13.95 -14.57 -0.66
C ASP A 31 12.43 -14.34 -0.70
N ALA A 32 11.69 -15.22 -0.02
CA ALA A 32 10.24 -15.08 0.13
C ALA A 32 9.87 -13.76 0.82
N ALA A 33 10.69 -13.28 1.75
CA ALA A 33 10.46 -12.04 2.47
C ALA A 33 10.57 -10.79 1.57
N ARG A 34 11.11 -10.92 0.35
CA ARG A 34 11.11 -9.85 -0.67
C ARG A 34 10.03 -10.05 -1.74
N ARG A 35 9.24 -11.11 -1.61
CA ARG A 35 8.05 -11.39 -2.42
C ARG A 35 6.77 -11.22 -1.60
N ASP A 36 6.89 -10.59 -0.43
CA ASP A 36 5.91 -10.61 0.64
C ASP A 36 4.56 -9.97 0.28
N LEU A 37 4.59 -8.91 -0.53
CA LEU A 37 3.39 -8.38 -1.16
C LEU A 37 3.29 -8.82 -2.62
N GLY A 38 2.75 -10.02 -2.83
CA GLY A 38 2.45 -10.54 -4.16
C GLY A 38 1.49 -9.62 -4.94
N ALA A 39 1.71 -9.46 -6.24
CA ALA A 39 0.98 -8.50 -7.06
C ALA A 39 -0.54 -8.78 -7.12
N GLY A 40 -0.93 -10.06 -7.12
CA GLY A 40 -2.34 -10.44 -7.07
C GLY A 40 -3.03 -9.98 -5.78
N PHE A 41 -2.35 -10.14 -4.64
CA PHE A 41 -2.86 -9.66 -3.36
C PHE A 41 -2.90 -8.13 -3.30
N PHE A 42 -1.85 -7.44 -3.77
CA PHE A 42 -1.85 -5.98 -3.88
C PHE A 42 -3.07 -5.47 -4.65
N HIS A 43 -3.36 -6.04 -5.82
CA HIS A 43 -4.53 -5.66 -6.61
C HIS A 43 -5.85 -5.87 -5.86
N ILE A 44 -6.02 -7.04 -5.23
CA ILE A 44 -7.23 -7.35 -4.43
C ILE A 44 -7.36 -6.35 -3.28
N ALA A 45 -6.26 -6.06 -2.58
CA ALA A 45 -6.24 -5.16 -1.43
C ALA A 45 -6.67 -3.74 -1.84
N ILE A 46 -6.05 -3.15 -2.86
CA ILE A 46 -6.39 -1.77 -3.27
C ILE A 46 -7.83 -1.67 -3.79
N THR A 47 -8.27 -2.65 -4.59
CA THR A 47 -9.63 -2.61 -5.17
C THR A 47 -10.72 -2.84 -4.15
N ASN A 48 -10.49 -3.70 -3.14
CA ASN A 48 -11.47 -3.92 -2.08
C ASN A 48 -11.41 -2.83 -1.01
N ILE A 49 -10.24 -2.56 -0.42
CA ILE A 49 -10.12 -1.62 0.70
C ILE A 49 -10.53 -0.22 0.23
N MET A 50 -9.96 0.25 -0.89
CA MET A 50 -10.21 1.61 -1.37
C MET A 50 -11.42 1.66 -2.29
N GLY A 51 -11.53 0.74 -3.25
CA GLY A 51 -12.61 0.76 -4.24
C GLY A 51 -13.97 0.40 -3.65
N LYS A 52 -14.07 -0.74 -2.96
CA LYS A 52 -15.34 -1.28 -2.43
C LYS A 52 -15.69 -0.73 -1.05
N PHE A 53 -14.76 -0.76 -0.10
CA PHE A 53 -15.00 -0.37 1.29
C PHE A 53 -14.78 1.13 1.56
N LYS A 54 -14.24 1.87 0.58
CA LYS A 54 -13.96 3.31 0.67
C LYS A 54 -13.12 3.65 1.90
N LYS A 55 -12.12 2.81 2.20
CA LYS A 55 -11.13 3.00 3.26
C LYS A 55 -9.75 3.25 2.65
N SER A 56 -8.88 3.89 3.42
CA SER A 56 -7.45 3.99 3.11
C SER A 56 -6.66 3.03 4.01
N PHE A 57 -5.40 2.80 3.65
CA PHE A 57 -4.43 2.02 4.39
C PHE A 57 -3.05 2.70 4.29
N ILE A 58 -2.10 2.19 5.06
CA ILE A 58 -0.72 2.68 5.10
C ILE A 58 0.16 1.66 4.38
N VAL A 59 1.12 2.18 3.63
CA VAL A 59 2.01 1.36 2.80
C VAL A 59 3.46 1.75 3.05
N ASP A 60 4.34 0.76 2.97
CA ASP A 60 5.78 1.01 2.78
C ASP A 60 6.12 1.01 1.29
N VAL A 61 6.51 2.18 0.79
CA VAL A 61 6.76 2.42 -0.64
C VAL A 61 8.20 2.19 -1.06
N THR A 62 9.07 1.84 -0.13
CA THR A 62 10.50 1.60 -0.34
C THR A 62 10.85 0.14 -0.13
N ALA A 63 11.43 -0.50 -1.14
CA ALA A 63 11.99 -1.85 -1.02
C ALA A 63 13.40 -1.87 -0.34
N GLY A 64 13.69 -0.84 0.47
CA GLY A 64 14.99 -0.59 1.10
C GLY A 64 14.99 -0.91 2.60
N SER A 65 16.08 -0.58 3.30
CA SER A 65 16.22 -0.85 4.75
C SER A 65 15.44 0.11 5.66
N GLU A 66 14.96 1.23 5.12
CA GLU A 66 14.23 2.25 5.87
C GLU A 66 12.73 2.02 5.74
N VAL A 67 12.01 2.09 6.86
CA VAL A 67 10.55 1.91 6.91
C VAL A 67 9.85 3.25 6.84
N TRP A 68 9.09 3.49 5.77
CA TRP A 68 8.32 4.71 5.56
C TRP A 68 6.83 4.40 5.57
N ASN A 69 6.07 4.93 6.54
CA ASN A 69 4.64 4.66 6.70
C ASN A 69 3.81 5.74 6.00
N GLN A 70 3.53 5.55 4.72
CA GLN A 70 2.84 6.55 3.92
C GLN A 70 1.34 6.25 3.77
N PRO A 71 0.43 7.19 4.08
CA PRO A 71 -1.00 6.99 3.89
C PRO A 71 -1.36 7.05 2.40
N VAL A 72 -2.10 6.05 1.95
CA VAL A 72 -2.48 5.93 0.54
C VAL A 72 -3.65 6.85 0.22
N ARG A 73 -3.50 7.66 -0.83
CA ARG A 73 -4.48 8.65 -1.25
C ARG A 73 -5.44 8.12 -2.29
N SER A 74 -4.93 7.51 -3.36
CA SER A 74 -5.76 6.99 -4.44
C SER A 74 -5.03 5.94 -5.29
N TYR A 75 -5.82 5.16 -6.01
CA TYR A 75 -5.35 4.30 -7.09
C TYR A 75 -6.21 4.52 -8.32
N ASP A 76 -5.63 4.32 -9.49
CA ASP A 76 -6.29 4.35 -10.78
C ASP A 76 -5.74 3.21 -11.64
N ILE A 77 -6.62 2.34 -12.14
CA ILE A 77 -6.21 1.27 -13.04
C ILE A 77 -6.23 1.83 -14.46
N ALA A 78 -5.05 2.24 -14.93
CA ALA A 78 -4.90 2.88 -16.23
C ALA A 78 -5.10 1.90 -17.39
N THR A 79 -4.73 0.62 -17.20
CA THR A 79 -4.88 -0.40 -18.25
C THR A 79 -5.06 -1.79 -17.65
N ILE A 80 -5.95 -2.58 -18.26
CA ILE A 80 -6.02 -4.03 -18.12
C ILE A 80 -5.99 -4.64 -19.52
N THR A 81 -5.03 -5.53 -19.78
CA THR A 81 -4.90 -6.22 -21.05
C THR A 81 -4.92 -7.73 -20.82
N PRO A 82 -5.98 -8.44 -21.25
CA PRO A 82 -6.03 -9.89 -21.19
C PRO A 82 -4.92 -10.52 -22.04
N LEU A 83 -4.28 -11.57 -21.52
CA LEU A 83 -3.19 -12.29 -22.19
C LEU A 83 -3.39 -13.80 -22.02
N THR A 84 -2.97 -14.55 -23.04
CA THR A 84 -2.73 -15.99 -22.86
C THR A 84 -1.45 -16.21 -22.04
N LEU A 85 -1.31 -17.38 -21.41
CA LEU A 85 -0.09 -17.77 -20.70
C LEU A 85 1.14 -17.63 -21.61
N LYS A 86 1.05 -18.09 -22.86
CA LYS A 86 2.15 -18.03 -23.84
C LYS A 86 2.54 -16.59 -24.18
N GLN A 87 1.57 -15.70 -24.39
CA GLN A 87 1.85 -14.28 -24.64
C GLN A 87 2.53 -13.64 -23.44
N GLY A 88 2.00 -13.82 -22.22
CA GLY A 88 2.61 -13.24 -21.02
C GLY A 88 4.01 -13.80 -20.74
N ALA A 89 4.19 -15.12 -20.85
CA ALA A 89 5.47 -15.80 -20.74
C ALA A 89 6.51 -15.22 -21.70
N LYS A 90 6.14 -15.07 -22.98
CA LYS A 90 7.05 -14.60 -24.02
C LYS A 90 7.39 -13.12 -23.85
N THR A 91 6.38 -12.28 -23.65
CA THR A 91 6.55 -10.82 -23.58
C THR A 91 7.33 -10.39 -22.35
N TYR A 92 7.04 -10.96 -21.18
CA TYR A 92 7.61 -10.47 -19.93
C TYR A 92 8.82 -11.28 -19.45
N PHE A 93 8.95 -12.55 -19.85
CA PHE A 93 9.97 -13.45 -19.33
C PHE A 93 10.81 -14.15 -20.40
N GLY A 94 10.55 -13.89 -21.70
CA GLY A 94 11.33 -14.43 -22.81
C GLY A 94 11.15 -15.94 -23.08
N VAL A 95 10.30 -16.62 -22.30
CA VAL A 95 10.09 -18.08 -22.36
C VAL A 95 8.78 -18.44 -23.07
N ASN A 96 8.65 -19.68 -23.54
CA ASN A 96 7.46 -20.13 -24.28
C ASN A 96 6.34 -20.66 -23.37
N THR A 97 6.69 -21.07 -22.16
CA THR A 97 5.76 -21.64 -21.16
C THR A 97 5.81 -20.77 -19.92
N TYR A 98 4.63 -20.42 -19.37
CA TYR A 98 4.54 -19.63 -18.16
C TYR A 98 5.00 -20.46 -16.95
N PRO A 99 6.04 -20.03 -16.20
CA PRO A 99 6.70 -20.91 -15.23
C PRO A 99 6.19 -20.78 -13.79
N PHE A 100 5.32 -19.81 -13.48
CA PHE A 100 5.10 -19.39 -12.08
C PHE A 100 3.91 -20.06 -11.40
N ASN A 101 2.81 -20.26 -12.12
CA ASN A 101 1.60 -20.86 -11.58
C ASN A 101 0.96 -21.79 -12.59
N SER A 102 1.06 -23.09 -12.36
CA SER A 102 0.49 -24.13 -13.23
C SER A 102 -1.04 -24.21 -13.15
N ALA A 103 -1.67 -23.62 -12.13
CA ALA A 103 -3.12 -23.52 -12.02
C ALA A 103 -3.69 -22.32 -12.81
N ALA A 104 -2.86 -21.36 -13.20
CA ALA A 104 -3.28 -20.25 -14.05
C ALA A 104 -3.63 -20.75 -15.45
N VAL A 105 -4.79 -20.33 -15.95
CA VAL A 105 -5.23 -20.66 -17.32
C VAL A 105 -5.14 -19.44 -18.25
N SER A 106 -5.13 -18.23 -17.68
CA SER A 106 -4.96 -16.98 -18.42
C SER A 106 -4.30 -15.93 -17.53
N LEU A 107 -3.81 -14.86 -18.16
CA LEU A 107 -3.18 -13.73 -17.49
C LEU A 107 -3.92 -12.44 -17.82
N ALA A 108 -3.71 -11.40 -17.01
CA ALA A 108 -4.03 -10.03 -17.38
C ALA A 108 -2.88 -9.11 -16.98
N TYR A 109 -2.31 -8.38 -17.94
CA TYR A 109 -1.39 -7.28 -17.61
C TYR A 109 -2.19 -6.11 -17.06
N VAL A 110 -1.69 -5.52 -15.98
CA VAL A 110 -2.31 -4.38 -15.30
C VAL A 110 -1.25 -3.31 -15.09
N ASN A 111 -1.60 -2.07 -15.44
CA ASN A 111 -0.85 -0.87 -15.08
C ASN A 111 -1.70 -0.02 -14.15
N THR A 112 -1.25 0.17 -12.91
CA THR A 112 -1.97 0.91 -11.87
C THR A 112 -1.18 2.14 -11.46
N LYS A 113 -1.79 3.31 -11.57
CA LYS A 113 -1.28 4.57 -11.05
C LYS A 113 -1.67 4.69 -9.59
N PHE A 114 -0.69 4.64 -8.71
CA PHE A 114 -0.85 4.60 -7.27
C PHE A 114 -0.31 5.89 -6.63
N ARG A 115 -1.03 6.45 -5.66
CA ARG A 115 -0.72 7.74 -5.06
C ARG A 115 -0.76 7.68 -3.54
N TRP A 116 0.26 8.25 -2.91
CA TRP A 116 0.39 8.37 -1.46
C TRP A 116 0.86 9.77 -1.09
N ILE A 117 0.61 10.16 0.15
CA ILE A 117 1.09 11.44 0.69
C ILE A 117 2.46 11.20 1.32
N VAL A 118 3.40 12.14 1.19
CA VAL A 118 4.68 12.17 1.91
C VAL A 118 4.70 13.29 2.96
N GLU A 119 5.69 13.25 3.84
CA GLU A 119 5.85 14.21 4.93
C GLU A 119 5.97 15.66 4.43
N SER A 120 5.40 16.57 5.22
CA SER A 120 5.50 18.03 5.05
C SER A 120 5.67 18.70 6.40
N GLU A 121 6.44 19.79 6.44
CA GLU A 121 6.57 20.68 7.60
C GLU A 121 5.61 21.87 7.53
N GLU A 122 4.76 21.94 6.50
CA GLU A 122 3.85 23.06 6.27
C GLU A 122 2.62 23.01 7.19
N ASN A 123 2.32 24.14 7.83
CA ASN A 123 1.17 24.27 8.71
C ASN A 123 -0.11 24.68 7.95
N GLY A 124 -1.27 24.27 8.49
CA GLY A 124 -2.60 24.67 8.01
C GLY A 124 -3.41 23.52 7.39
N PRO A 125 -4.63 23.79 6.90
CA PRO A 125 -5.51 22.77 6.34
C PRO A 125 -5.10 22.43 4.90
N LEU A 126 -3.99 21.70 4.75
CA LEU A 126 -3.39 21.37 3.44
C LEU A 126 -4.35 20.62 2.51
N VAL A 127 -5.29 19.85 3.06
CA VAL A 127 -6.31 19.15 2.27
C VAL A 127 -7.36 20.10 1.70
N GLU A 128 -7.90 21.00 2.52
CA GLU A 128 -8.96 21.93 2.10
C GLU A 128 -8.45 22.99 1.12
N THR A 129 -7.19 23.39 1.30
CA THR A 129 -6.51 24.36 0.42
C THR A 129 -5.94 23.74 -0.87
N GLY A 130 -6.04 22.42 -1.03
CA GLY A 130 -5.50 21.70 -2.19
C GLY A 130 -3.98 21.49 -2.18
N LYS A 131 -3.25 22.13 -1.26
CA LYS A 131 -1.78 22.01 -1.13
C LYS A 131 -1.29 20.58 -0.89
N VAL A 132 -2.16 19.69 -0.40
CA VAL A 132 -1.86 18.24 -0.28
C VAL A 132 -1.43 17.61 -1.61
N ASP A 133 -1.79 18.19 -2.76
CA ASP A 133 -1.36 17.74 -4.08
C ASP A 133 0.16 17.84 -4.25
N GLU A 134 0.80 18.88 -3.68
CA GLU A 134 2.25 19.09 -3.74
C GLU A 134 3.02 17.99 -2.98
N TYR A 135 2.38 17.42 -1.97
CA TYR A 135 2.91 16.34 -1.15
C TYR A 135 2.37 14.96 -1.57
N THR A 136 1.67 14.88 -2.72
CA THR A 136 1.17 13.62 -3.25
C THR A 136 2.17 13.04 -4.25
N GLN A 137 2.85 11.96 -3.84
CA GLN A 137 3.67 11.18 -4.74
C GLN A 137 2.82 10.26 -5.61
N THR A 138 3.30 9.99 -6.82
CA THR A 138 2.65 9.08 -7.77
C THR A 138 3.65 8.09 -8.32
N ARG A 139 3.27 6.81 -8.38
CA ARG A 139 4.03 5.77 -9.07
C ARG A 139 3.11 4.83 -9.83
N ASN A 140 3.59 4.35 -10.97
CA ASN A 140 2.92 3.31 -11.72
C ASN A 140 3.46 1.95 -11.31
N TYR A 141 2.55 1.03 -11.03
CA TYR A 141 2.85 -0.36 -10.75
C TYR A 141 2.35 -1.26 -11.87
N GLU A 142 3.24 -2.13 -12.33
CA GLU A 142 3.01 -3.02 -13.46
C GLU A 142 3.10 -4.48 -13.02
N TYR A 143 2.06 -5.26 -13.32
CA TYR A 143 1.99 -6.65 -12.90
C TYR A 143 1.10 -7.48 -13.83
N LEU A 144 1.28 -8.79 -13.76
CA LEU A 144 0.39 -9.78 -14.33
C LEU A 144 -0.50 -10.32 -13.22
N LEU A 145 -1.80 -10.38 -13.44
CA LEU A 145 -2.72 -11.19 -12.64
C LEU A 145 -2.79 -12.59 -13.22
N GLU A 146 -2.72 -13.59 -12.36
CA GLU A 146 -2.93 -14.99 -12.71
C GLU A 146 -4.38 -15.37 -12.46
N LEU A 147 -5.05 -15.87 -13.49
CA LEU A 147 -6.48 -16.12 -13.48
C LEU A 147 -6.81 -17.59 -13.72
N ASP A 148 -7.78 -18.12 -12.96
CA ASP A 148 -8.37 -19.43 -13.19
C ASP A 148 -9.42 -19.41 -14.34
N ALA A 149 -10.06 -20.55 -14.58
CA ALA A 149 -11.07 -20.70 -15.64
C ALA A 149 -12.32 -19.83 -15.42
N GLN A 150 -12.60 -19.46 -14.18
CA GLN A 150 -13.71 -18.60 -13.77
C GLN A 150 -13.31 -17.12 -13.70
N LYS A 151 -12.07 -16.77 -14.06
CA LYS A 151 -11.49 -15.41 -13.97
C LYS A 151 -11.32 -14.91 -12.53
N ASN A 152 -11.23 -15.81 -11.56
CA ASN A 152 -10.79 -15.43 -10.22
C ASN A 152 -9.29 -15.17 -10.23
N ILE A 153 -8.86 -14.16 -9.46
CA ILE A 153 -7.45 -13.88 -9.23
C ILE A 153 -6.91 -14.94 -8.26
N ILE A 154 -5.99 -15.76 -8.75
CA ILE A 154 -5.35 -16.84 -7.97
C ILE A 154 -3.86 -16.59 -7.73
N GLY A 155 -3.35 -15.45 -8.19
CA GLY A 155 -1.98 -15.01 -7.98
C GLY A 155 -1.63 -13.81 -8.84
N GLY A 156 -0.34 -13.51 -8.93
CA GLY A 156 0.16 -12.45 -9.77
C GLY A 156 1.65 -12.22 -9.63
N GLU A 157 2.25 -11.68 -10.69
CA GLU A 157 3.69 -11.49 -10.81
C GLU A 157 4.00 -10.04 -11.19
N TRP A 158 4.94 -9.43 -10.46
CA TRP A 158 5.43 -8.09 -10.78
C TRP A 158 6.21 -8.12 -12.10
N VAL A 159 6.03 -7.10 -12.94
CA VAL A 159 6.75 -6.99 -14.22
C VAL A 159 7.32 -5.59 -14.42
N GLY A 160 8.10 -5.41 -15.49
CA GLY A 160 8.72 -4.12 -15.80
C GLY A 160 9.62 -3.64 -14.66
N ARG A 161 9.50 -2.35 -14.31
CA ARG A 161 10.25 -1.75 -13.21
C ARG A 161 9.73 -2.17 -11.83
N SER A 162 8.48 -2.65 -11.77
CA SER A 162 7.86 -3.02 -10.50
C SER A 162 8.45 -4.29 -9.91
N ARG A 163 9.19 -5.12 -10.66
CA ARG A 163 9.85 -6.33 -10.14
C ARG A 163 10.72 -6.11 -8.90
N THR A 164 11.39 -4.97 -8.84
CA THR A 164 12.27 -4.59 -7.72
C THR A 164 11.82 -3.30 -7.06
N ASN A 165 10.70 -2.72 -7.52
CA ASN A 165 10.19 -1.43 -7.08
C ASN A 165 8.67 -1.50 -6.95
N HIS A 166 8.24 -2.31 -5.99
CA HIS A 166 6.87 -2.47 -5.54
C HIS A 166 6.81 -2.24 -4.02
N PRO A 167 5.62 -2.02 -3.45
CA PRO A 167 5.49 -1.93 -2.00
C PRO A 167 5.90 -3.23 -1.30
N ASP A 168 6.42 -3.12 -0.07
CA ASP A 168 6.89 -4.27 0.70
C ASP A 168 5.78 -4.87 1.57
N PHE A 169 5.03 -4.02 2.26
CA PHE A 169 3.85 -4.42 3.04
C PHE A 169 2.77 -3.33 3.04
N LEU A 170 1.56 -3.74 3.40
CA LEU A 170 0.47 -2.81 3.72
C LEU A 170 -0.08 -3.13 5.11
N TRP A 171 -0.59 -2.09 5.78
CA TRP A 171 -1.29 -2.26 7.03
C TRP A 171 -2.34 -1.18 7.24
N PHE A 172 -3.33 -1.46 8.07
CA PHE A 172 -4.31 -0.46 8.46
C PHE A 172 -4.75 -0.65 9.92
N PRO A 173 -5.03 0.46 10.64
CA PRO A 173 -5.62 0.38 11.97
C PRO A 173 -7.08 -0.10 11.85
N THR A 174 -7.52 -0.98 12.75
CA THR A 174 -8.90 -1.48 12.77
C THR A 174 -9.88 -0.50 13.41
N GLY A 175 -9.39 0.60 13.98
CA GLY A 175 -10.20 1.61 14.64
C GLY A 175 -9.35 2.77 15.18
N ARG A 176 -10.03 3.79 15.70
CA ARG A 176 -9.39 4.86 16.48
C ARG A 176 -9.03 4.33 17.88
N PRO A 177 -8.02 4.90 18.56
CA PRO A 177 -7.82 4.67 19.99
C PRO A 177 -9.12 4.90 20.78
N ALA A 178 -9.29 4.19 21.89
CA ALA A 178 -10.40 4.49 22.80
C ALA A 178 -10.31 5.95 23.27
N ALA A 179 -11.43 6.66 23.38
CA ALA A 179 -11.44 8.07 23.81
C ALA A 179 -10.79 8.27 25.19
N SER A 180 -10.82 7.25 26.06
CA SER A 180 -10.17 7.22 27.37
C SER A 180 -8.65 6.96 27.34
N THR A 181 -8.06 6.75 26.16
CA THR A 181 -6.63 6.49 26.03
C THR A 181 -5.81 7.67 26.54
N VAL A 182 -4.93 7.40 27.49
CA VAL A 182 -3.84 8.29 27.89
C VAL A 182 -2.54 7.58 27.56
N THR A 183 -1.65 8.21 26.79
CA THR A 183 -0.37 7.59 26.44
C THR A 183 0.58 7.55 27.64
N ASN A 184 1.67 6.78 27.55
CA ASN A 184 2.69 6.71 28.60
C ASN A 184 3.39 8.05 28.90
N VAL A 185 3.27 9.03 27.99
CA VAL A 185 3.77 10.40 28.17
C VAL A 185 2.68 11.38 28.67
N GLY A 186 1.52 10.86 29.09
CA GLY A 186 0.43 11.66 29.66
C GLY A 186 -0.54 12.27 28.65
N LEU A 187 -0.38 12.04 27.33
CA LEU A 187 -1.26 12.65 26.33
C LEU A 187 -2.64 11.98 26.32
N SER A 188 -3.67 12.75 26.69
CA SER A 188 -5.08 12.35 26.63
C SER A 188 -5.64 12.42 25.21
N TYR A 189 -6.07 11.27 24.66
CA TYR A 189 -6.67 11.22 23.32
C TYR A 189 -7.99 11.99 23.24
N ARG A 190 -8.76 12.07 24.34
CA ARG A 190 -9.97 12.91 24.43
C ARG A 190 -9.65 14.39 24.22
N ASN A 191 -8.58 14.88 24.84
CA ASN A 191 -8.19 16.29 24.72
C ASN A 191 -7.71 16.61 23.31
N VAL A 192 -6.94 15.70 22.70
CA VAL A 192 -6.52 15.80 21.29
C VAL A 192 -7.72 15.81 20.34
N LEU A 193 -8.73 14.97 20.55
CA LEU A 193 -9.95 14.97 19.74
C LEU A 193 -10.73 16.28 19.87
N ALA A 194 -10.86 16.82 21.08
CA ALA A 194 -11.53 18.11 21.29
C ALA A 194 -10.82 19.24 20.54
N LEU A 195 -9.48 19.28 20.58
CA LEU A 195 -8.66 20.25 19.86
C LEU A 195 -8.77 20.07 18.33
N LEU A 196 -8.77 18.82 17.85
CA LEU A 196 -8.96 18.52 16.43
C LEU A 196 -10.33 18.98 15.95
N ASP A 197 -11.40 18.66 16.69
CA ASP A 197 -12.77 19.05 16.32
C ASP A 197 -12.97 20.57 16.34
N ALA A 198 -12.29 21.28 17.25
CA ALA A 198 -12.29 22.74 17.32
C ALA A 198 -11.53 23.36 16.13
N SER A 199 -10.36 22.81 15.81
CA SER A 199 -9.55 23.21 14.66
C SER A 199 -10.27 23.01 13.33
N VAL A 200 -10.91 21.85 13.13
CA VAL A 200 -11.69 21.56 11.90
C VAL A 200 -12.91 22.47 11.77
N ARG A 201 -13.51 22.88 12.89
CA ARG A 201 -14.68 23.79 12.88
C ARG A 201 -14.31 25.26 12.90
N CYS A 202 -13.02 25.61 12.96
CA CYS A 202 -12.54 26.97 13.15
C CYS A 202 -13.21 27.68 14.35
N VAL A 203 -13.30 26.99 15.50
CA VAL A 203 -13.85 27.53 16.74
C VAL A 203 -12.87 27.36 17.89
N ASP A 204 -12.88 28.29 18.84
CA ASP A 204 -12.08 28.18 20.06
C ASP A 204 -12.72 27.21 21.05
N LEU A 205 -11.90 26.42 21.74
CA LEU A 205 -12.36 25.62 22.89
C LEU A 205 -12.47 26.48 24.13
N ASN A 206 -13.60 26.38 24.81
CA ASN A 206 -13.78 27.02 26.11
C ASN A 206 -14.44 26.04 27.10
N PRO A 207 -13.73 25.57 28.14
CA PRO A 207 -12.33 25.85 28.46
C PRO A 207 -11.34 25.08 27.57
N VAL A 208 -10.11 25.59 27.44
CA VAL A 208 -9.01 24.88 26.80
C VAL A 208 -8.62 23.67 27.67
N PRO A 209 -8.55 22.44 27.11
CA PRO A 209 -8.16 21.26 27.87
C PRO A 209 -6.74 21.41 28.44
N SER A 210 -6.56 21.13 29.74
CA SER A 210 -5.22 21.08 30.33
C SER A 210 -4.44 19.85 29.87
N SER A 211 -3.15 20.04 29.59
CA SER A 211 -2.18 19.00 29.28
C SER A 211 -1.98 18.02 30.43
#